data_AF-A0A2N3U6R1-F1
#
_entry.id   AF-A0A2N3U6R1-F1
#
_cell.length_a   1.000
_cell.length_b   1.000
_cell.length_c   1.000
_cell.angle_alpha   90.00
_cell.angle_beta   90.00
_cell.angle_gamma   90.00
#
_symmetry.space_group_name_H-M   'P 1'
#
loop_
_entity.id
_entity.type
_entity.pdbx_description
1 polymer ?
#
loop_
_entity_poly.entity_id
_entity_poly.type
_entity_poly.pdbx_seq_one_letter_code
_entity_poly.pdbx_strand_id
1 'polypeptide(L)'
;MLPFFIKLFTNAKPPPDDAELVRLYKETGDLEHVGELFQRHAKLVYLVCQKYLQDAEESKDATMQLFEHVSKALLQHEVNNFKSWLHVTTRNYCLMQLRANKHKTKVPLSDNAPPFMESAEPLHPTDAEESEKIEQALHAALKELPLQQRECVELFYLQQKSYKEISAQTGCDLNQVKSYIQNGKRNLKIIMEKNHAVR
;
A
#
# COMPACT_ATOMS: atom_id res chain seq x y z
N MET A 1 -17.94 -0.87 -52.72
CA MET A 1 -19.30 -1.02 -52.17
C MET A 1 -19.29 -2.26 -51.31
N LEU A 2 -19.65 -2.11 -50.03
CA LEU A 2 -19.49 -3.07 -48.91
C LEU A 2 -19.88 -4.54 -49.21
N PRO A 3 -19.26 -5.49 -48.49
CA PRO A 3 -19.91 -5.98 -47.27
C PRO A 3 -18.98 -6.02 -46.06
N PHE A 4 -19.11 -5.00 -45.20
CA PHE A 4 -18.56 -4.91 -43.83
C PHE A 4 -19.52 -5.53 -42.78
N PHE A 5 -20.43 -6.43 -43.18
CA PHE A 5 -21.62 -6.78 -42.40
C PHE A 5 -21.60 -8.14 -41.69
N ILE A 6 -20.45 -8.80 -41.51
CA ILE A 6 -20.38 -10.02 -40.69
C ILE A 6 -19.24 -9.95 -39.68
N LYS A 7 -19.48 -9.22 -38.59
CA LYS A 7 -18.89 -9.50 -37.26
C LYS A 7 -19.65 -8.82 -36.11
N LEU A 8 -20.98 -8.69 -36.25
CA LEU A 8 -21.82 -8.02 -35.27
C LEU A 8 -22.27 -8.90 -34.10
N PHE A 9 -21.61 -10.05 -33.84
CA PHE A 9 -21.85 -10.88 -32.66
C PHE A 9 -20.59 -11.72 -32.33
N THR A 10 -19.48 -11.07 -31.97
CA THR A 10 -18.57 -11.73 -31.03
C THR A 10 -19.10 -11.41 -29.66
N ASN A 11 -19.69 -12.42 -29.00
CA ASN A 11 -19.97 -12.41 -27.57
C ASN A 11 -18.64 -12.47 -26.80
N ALA A 12 -17.74 -11.51 -27.06
CA ALA A 12 -16.45 -11.41 -26.44
C ALA A 12 -16.71 -11.00 -24.99
N LYS A 13 -16.35 -11.89 -24.06
CA LYS A 13 -16.35 -11.58 -22.63
C LYS A 13 -15.61 -10.24 -22.45
N PRO A 14 -16.14 -9.29 -21.66
CA PRO A 14 -15.41 -8.05 -21.38
C PRO A 14 -14.00 -8.40 -20.88
N PRO A 15 -12.99 -7.56 -21.19
CA PRO A 15 -11.63 -7.81 -20.73
C PRO A 15 -11.63 -8.03 -19.22
N PRO A 16 -10.87 -9.00 -18.68
CA PRO A 16 -10.85 -9.30 -17.26
C PRO A 16 -10.55 -8.04 -16.44
N ASP A 17 -11.29 -7.85 -15.36
CA ASP A 17 -10.98 -6.81 -14.38
C ASP A 17 -9.74 -7.19 -13.54
N ASP A 18 -9.27 -6.27 -12.70
CA ASP A 18 -8.06 -6.49 -11.92
C ASP A 18 -8.20 -7.66 -10.94
N ALA A 19 -9.39 -7.88 -10.37
CA ALA A 19 -9.62 -8.98 -9.43
C ALA A 19 -9.61 -10.33 -10.16
N GLU A 20 -10.18 -10.39 -11.36
CA GLU A 20 -10.15 -11.57 -12.21
C GLU A 20 -8.72 -11.89 -12.67
N LEU A 21 -7.92 -10.89 -13.07
CA LEU A 21 -6.52 -11.09 -13.43
C LEU A 21 -5.67 -11.61 -12.26
N VAL A 22 -5.88 -11.08 -11.05
CA VAL A 22 -5.20 -11.58 -9.84
C VAL A 22 -5.59 -13.04 -9.58
N ARG A 23 -6.88 -13.39 -9.71
CA ARG A 23 -7.34 -14.78 -9.54
C ARG A 23 -6.71 -15.71 -10.56
N LEU A 24 -6.76 -15.35 -11.84
CA LEU A 24 -6.17 -16.14 -12.93
C LEU A 24 -4.67 -16.33 -12.73
N TYR A 25 -3.96 -15.29 -12.31
CA TYR A 25 -2.53 -15.39 -12.01
C TYR A 25 -2.25 -16.38 -10.87
N LYS A 26 -3.02 -16.34 -9.79
CA LYS A 26 -2.86 -17.27 -8.66
C LYS A 26 -3.14 -18.72 -9.05
N GLU A 27 -4.09 -18.95 -9.94
CA GLU A 27 -4.46 -20.30 -10.41
C GLU A 27 -3.44 -20.87 -11.41
N THR A 28 -2.92 -20.04 -12.31
CA THR A 28 -2.12 -20.48 -13.46
C THR A 28 -0.61 -20.28 -13.28
N GLY A 29 -0.20 -19.30 -12.47
CA GLY A 29 1.19 -18.83 -12.40
C GLY A 29 1.66 -18.06 -13.64
N ASP A 30 0.76 -17.80 -14.60
CA ASP A 30 1.12 -17.19 -15.88
C ASP A 30 1.32 -15.67 -15.75
N LEU A 31 2.55 -15.23 -16.03
CA LEU A 31 2.99 -13.85 -15.90
C LEU A 31 2.30 -12.90 -16.89
N GLU A 32 1.63 -13.38 -17.94
CA GLU A 32 0.85 -12.52 -18.83
C GLU A 32 -0.24 -11.74 -18.06
N HIS A 33 -0.89 -12.38 -17.08
CA HIS A 33 -1.89 -11.74 -16.23
C HIS A 33 -1.29 -10.61 -15.37
N VAL A 34 -0.06 -10.80 -14.87
CA VAL A 34 0.66 -9.75 -14.13
C VAL A 34 1.11 -8.64 -15.07
N GLY A 35 1.52 -8.99 -16.29
CA GLY A 35 1.86 -8.04 -17.36
C GLY A 35 0.72 -7.07 -17.63
N GLU A 36 -0.48 -7.60 -17.83
CA GLU A 36 -1.70 -6.81 -18.07
C GLU A 36 -2.02 -5.89 -16.87
N LEU A 37 -1.99 -6.42 -15.64
CA LEU A 37 -2.17 -5.63 -14.41
C LEU A 37 -1.14 -4.50 -14.32
N PHE A 38 0.13 -4.80 -14.56
CA PHE A 38 1.21 -3.84 -14.42
C PHE A 38 1.14 -2.77 -15.52
N GLN A 39 0.80 -3.14 -16.75
CA GLN A 39 0.62 -2.20 -17.86
C GLN A 39 -0.50 -1.19 -17.55
N ARG A 40 -1.63 -1.66 -17.00
CA ARG A 40 -2.75 -0.78 -16.59
C ARG A 40 -2.35 0.24 -15.53
N HIS A 41 -1.47 -0.16 -14.60
CA HIS A 41 -1.12 0.64 -13.42
C HIS A 41 0.31 1.23 -13.44
N ALA A 42 1.07 1.06 -14.52
CA ALA A 42 2.47 1.51 -14.62
C ALA A 42 2.62 3.00 -14.32
N LYS A 43 1.68 3.84 -14.78
CA LYS A 43 1.67 5.27 -14.49
C LYS A 43 1.51 5.56 -13.00
N LEU A 44 0.63 4.83 -12.29
CA LEU A 44 0.47 4.95 -10.85
C LEU A 44 1.76 4.57 -10.13
N VAL A 45 2.38 3.45 -10.52
CA VAL A 45 3.64 3.00 -9.92
C VAL A 45 4.73 4.06 -10.10
N TYR A 46 4.92 4.55 -11.32
CA TYR A 46 5.93 5.56 -11.62
C TYR A 46 5.72 6.87 -10.84
N LEU A 47 4.48 7.37 -10.75
CA LEU A 47 4.18 8.60 -10.03
C LEU A 47 4.41 8.45 -8.51
N VAL A 48 4.13 7.28 -7.94
CA VAL A 48 4.45 7.00 -6.54
C VAL A 48 5.97 6.93 -6.35
N CYS A 49 6.70 6.24 -7.23
CA CYS A 49 8.16 6.24 -7.20
C CYS A 49 8.74 7.65 -7.24
N GLN A 50 8.28 8.48 -8.19
CA GLN A 50 8.74 9.86 -8.35
C GLN A 50 8.46 10.72 -7.12
N LYS A 51 7.30 10.53 -6.47
CA LYS A 51 6.94 11.25 -5.23
C LYS A 51 7.95 10.99 -4.10
N TYR A 52 8.44 9.75 -3.98
CA TYR A 52 9.29 9.33 -2.87
C TYR A 52 10.78 9.43 -3.17
N LEU A 53 11.22 8.97 -4.34
CA LEU A 53 12.64 8.94 -4.71
C LEU A 53 13.13 10.31 -5.20
N GLN A 54 12.25 11.14 -5.75
CA GLN A 54 12.56 12.47 -6.29
C GLN A 54 13.66 12.49 -7.37
N ASP A 55 14.02 11.32 -7.91
CA ASP A 55 14.96 11.14 -9.01
C ASP A 55 14.29 10.36 -10.13
N ALA A 56 14.40 10.86 -11.37
CA ALA A 56 13.69 10.31 -12.52
C ALA A 56 14.27 8.97 -13.00
N GLU A 57 15.59 8.77 -12.89
CA GLU A 57 16.23 7.52 -13.30
C GLU A 57 15.97 6.44 -12.24
N GLU A 58 16.17 6.75 -10.95
CA GLU A 58 15.85 5.82 -9.87
C GLU A 58 14.36 5.43 -9.87
N SER A 59 13.46 6.36 -10.23
CA SER A 59 12.03 6.08 -10.31
C SER A 59 11.67 5.14 -11.46
N LYS A 60 12.34 5.25 -12.61
CA LYS A 60 12.18 4.32 -13.73
C LYS A 60 12.67 2.93 -13.35
N ASP A 61 13.87 2.85 -12.77
CA ASP A 61 14.47 1.60 -12.33
C ASP A 61 13.61 0.91 -11.26
N ALA A 62 13.15 1.66 -10.26
CA ALA A 62 12.25 1.13 -9.23
C ALA A 62 10.93 0.63 -9.81
N THR A 63 10.37 1.33 -10.80
CA THR A 63 9.15 0.88 -11.51
C THR A 63 9.39 -0.46 -12.19
N MET A 64 10.53 -0.64 -12.88
CA MET A 64 10.85 -1.92 -13.51
C MET A 64 11.03 -3.05 -12.49
N GLN A 65 11.77 -2.79 -11.40
CA GLN A 65 12.00 -3.78 -10.34
C GLN A 65 10.71 -4.18 -9.61
N LEU A 66 9.74 -3.26 -9.51
CA LEU A 66 8.44 -3.52 -8.89
C LEU A 66 7.62 -4.56 -9.64
N PHE A 67 7.83 -4.77 -10.95
CA PHE A 67 7.16 -5.84 -11.68
C PHE A 67 7.50 -7.22 -11.08
N GLU A 68 8.79 -7.49 -10.88
CA GLU A 68 9.26 -8.76 -10.29
C GLU A 68 8.85 -8.87 -8.81
N HIS A 69 8.86 -7.76 -8.08
CA HIS A 69 8.42 -7.75 -6.68
C HIS A 69 6.92 -8.09 -6.57
N VAL A 70 6.09 -7.46 -7.41
CA VAL A 70 4.63 -7.63 -7.42
C VAL A 70 4.24 -9.04 -7.83
N SER A 71 4.87 -9.63 -8.85
CA SER A 71 4.56 -11.01 -9.27
C SER A 71 4.78 -12.00 -8.12
N LYS A 72 5.92 -11.93 -7.43
CA LYS A 72 6.20 -12.77 -6.26
C LYS A 72 5.23 -12.51 -5.10
N ALA A 73 4.91 -11.24 -4.83
CA ALA A 73 4.07 -10.86 -3.70
C ALA A 73 2.60 -11.26 -3.90
N LEU A 74 2.09 -11.24 -5.13
CA LEU A 74 0.73 -11.67 -5.45
C LEU A 74 0.50 -13.16 -5.16
N LEU A 75 1.52 -14.00 -5.26
CA LEU A 75 1.43 -15.43 -4.90
C LEU A 75 1.39 -15.66 -3.38
N GLN A 76 1.88 -14.70 -2.59
CA GLN A 76 2.02 -14.85 -1.13
C GLN A 76 0.89 -14.19 -0.34
N HIS A 77 0.13 -13.30 -0.98
CA HIS A 77 -0.82 -12.43 -0.29
C HIS A 77 -2.20 -12.46 -0.93
N GLU A 78 -3.24 -12.41 -0.09
CA GLU A 78 -4.59 -12.12 -0.56
C GLU A 78 -4.74 -10.63 -0.88
N VAL A 79 -5.19 -10.34 -2.10
CA VAL A 79 -5.30 -8.99 -2.65
C VAL A 79 -6.73 -8.76 -3.13
N ASN A 80 -7.51 -8.04 -2.31
CA ASN A 80 -8.91 -7.74 -2.62
C ASN A 80 -9.07 -6.52 -3.54
N ASN A 81 -8.23 -5.49 -3.35
CA ASN A 81 -8.18 -4.31 -4.21
C ASN A 81 -6.74 -4.14 -4.72
N PHE A 82 -6.51 -4.54 -5.98
CA PHE A 82 -5.18 -4.52 -6.57
C PHE A 82 -4.58 -3.11 -6.62
N LYS A 83 -5.35 -2.10 -7.05
CA LYS A 83 -4.88 -0.72 -7.15
C LYS A 83 -4.38 -0.17 -5.81
N SER A 84 -5.18 -0.31 -4.75
CA SER A 84 -4.81 0.13 -3.40
C SER A 84 -3.61 -0.64 -2.85
N TRP A 85 -3.58 -1.96 -3.05
CA TRP A 85 -2.47 -2.81 -2.63
C TRP A 85 -1.17 -2.45 -3.37
N LEU A 86 -1.24 -2.21 -4.69
CA LEU A 86 -0.10 -1.82 -5.52
C LEU A 86 0.46 -0.47 -5.09
N HIS A 87 -0.40 0.52 -4.82
CA HIS A 87 0.04 1.81 -4.30
C HIS A 87 0.84 1.68 -2.99
N VAL A 88 0.32 0.90 -2.03
CA VAL A 88 1.01 0.64 -0.75
C VAL A 88 2.31 -0.12 -0.95
N THR A 89 2.30 -1.13 -1.83
CA THR A 89 3.49 -1.94 -2.16
C THR A 89 4.59 -1.08 -2.77
N THR A 90 4.25 -0.25 -3.76
CA THR A 90 5.18 0.70 -4.39
C THR A 90 5.73 1.71 -3.38
N ARG A 91 4.89 2.32 -2.56
CA ARG A 91 5.34 3.22 -1.49
C ARG A 91 6.35 2.54 -0.56
N ASN A 92 6.03 1.34 -0.10
CA ASN A 92 6.88 0.60 0.83
C ASN A 92 8.22 0.21 0.19
N TYR A 93 8.20 -0.12 -1.10
CA TYR A 93 9.40 -0.35 -1.89
C TYR A 93 10.31 0.88 -1.92
N CYS A 94 9.77 2.06 -2.25
CA CYS A 94 10.55 3.30 -2.26
C CYS A 94 11.13 3.63 -0.88
N LEU A 95 10.34 3.48 0.19
CA LEU A 95 10.82 3.70 1.55
C LEU A 95 11.93 2.72 1.95
N MET A 96 11.86 1.47 1.49
CA MET A 96 12.93 0.50 1.70
C MET A 96 14.22 0.95 1.01
N GLN A 97 14.14 1.40 -0.25
CA GLN A 97 15.30 1.91 -0.99
C GLN A 97 15.93 3.13 -0.30
N LEU A 98 15.11 4.10 0.13
CA LEU A 98 15.58 5.29 0.83
C LEU A 98 16.29 4.94 2.15
N ARG A 99 15.75 3.97 2.93
CA ARG A 99 16.41 3.49 4.15
C ARG A 99 17.75 2.82 3.84
N ALA A 100 17.81 1.98 2.80
CA ALA A 100 19.04 1.33 2.38
C ALA A 100 20.12 2.35 1.95
N ASN A 101 19.72 3.41 1.25
CA ASN A 101 20.61 4.49 0.85
C ASN A 101 21.10 5.30 2.06
N LYS A 102 20.23 5.64 3.03
CA LYS A 102 20.65 6.30 4.30
C LYS A 102 21.67 5.49 5.10
N HIS A 103 21.64 4.16 5.04
CA HIS A 103 22.65 3.34 5.71
C HIS A 103 23.99 3.28 4.95
N LYS A 104 23.99 3.53 3.63
CA LYS A 104 25.20 3.59 2.81
C LYS A 104 25.88 4.95 2.87
N THR A 105 25.12 6.03 3.02
CA THR A 105 25.62 7.41 3.14
C THR A 105 25.35 7.94 4.55
N LYS A 106 26.37 8.06 5.40
CA LYS A 106 26.32 8.81 6.67
C LYS A 106 26.20 10.33 6.40
N VAL A 107 25.13 10.75 5.73
CA VAL A 107 24.83 12.16 5.50
C VAL A 107 23.43 12.41 6.07
N PRO A 108 23.26 13.37 6.99
CA PRO A 108 21.95 13.73 7.49
C PRO A 108 21.23 14.53 6.41
N LEU A 109 20.43 13.84 5.59
CA LEU A 109 19.42 14.52 4.80
C LEU A 109 18.33 14.98 5.79
N SER A 110 18.32 16.31 5.97
CA SER A 110 17.30 17.14 6.62
C SER A 110 15.91 16.51 6.61
N ASP A 111 15.19 16.64 7.73
CA ASP A 111 13.80 16.22 7.98
C ASP A 111 12.77 16.96 7.10
N ASN A 112 13.00 17.00 5.79
CA ASN A 112 12.08 17.49 4.78
C ASN A 112 11.51 16.34 3.96
N ALA A 113 11.10 15.26 4.63
CA ALA A 113 10.13 14.36 4.03
C ALA A 113 8.81 15.15 3.93
N PRO A 114 8.22 15.33 2.74
CA PRO A 114 7.01 16.12 2.59
C PRO A 114 5.89 15.58 3.48
N PRO A 115 5.03 16.46 4.03
CA PRO A 115 4.00 16.09 4.97
C PRO A 115 3.12 14.98 4.38
N PHE A 116 2.77 14.04 5.25
CA PHE A 116 1.78 13.01 4.98
C PHE A 116 0.46 13.68 4.60
N MET A 117 0.13 13.66 3.31
CA MET A 117 -1.24 13.78 2.86
C MET A 117 -1.64 12.45 2.24
N GLU A 118 -2.57 11.82 2.93
CA GLU A 118 -3.63 10.96 2.43
C GLU A 118 -3.88 11.17 0.94
N SER A 119 -3.87 10.09 0.16
CA SER A 119 -4.55 10.11 -1.14
C SER A 119 -6.05 9.99 -0.87
N ALA A 120 -6.67 11.09 -0.47
CA ALA A 120 -8.04 11.34 -0.85
C ALA A 120 -8.00 11.98 -2.25
N GLU A 121 -8.95 11.59 -3.09
CA GLU A 121 -9.31 12.32 -4.32
C GLU A 121 -9.69 13.79 -3.99
N PRO A 122 -9.98 14.68 -4.97
CA PRO A 122 -10.16 16.11 -4.68
C PRO A 122 -11.23 16.32 -3.60
N LEU A 123 -10.80 16.79 -2.43
CA LEU A 123 -11.66 17.01 -1.28
C LEU A 123 -12.72 18.06 -1.63
N HIS A 124 -13.99 17.63 -1.62
CA HIS A 124 -15.11 18.54 -1.52
C HIS A 124 -15.12 19.12 -0.10
N PRO A 125 -15.60 20.36 0.12
CA PRO A 125 -15.62 20.99 1.45
C PRO A 125 -16.38 20.20 2.54
N THR A 126 -17.20 19.23 2.15
CA THR A 126 -17.90 18.29 3.04
C THR A 126 -16.99 17.25 3.68
N ASP A 127 -15.80 17.01 3.10
CA ASP A 127 -14.92 15.90 3.48
C ASP A 127 -13.99 16.25 4.66
N ALA A 128 -13.80 17.54 4.94
CA ALA A 128 -12.92 18.00 6.02
C ALA A 128 -13.49 17.69 7.41
N GLU A 129 -14.80 17.88 7.62
CA GLU A 129 -15.46 17.53 8.87
C GLU A 129 -15.54 16.01 9.10
N GLU A 130 -15.67 15.24 8.02
CA GLU A 130 -15.68 13.78 8.08
C GLU A 130 -14.27 13.24 8.38
N SER A 131 -13.24 13.82 7.76
CA SER A 131 -11.83 13.53 8.04
C SER A 131 -11.46 13.80 9.51
N GLU A 132 -11.84 14.95 10.07
CA GLU A 132 -11.57 15.26 11.49
C GLU A 132 -12.26 14.28 12.45
N LYS A 133 -13.50 13.88 12.14
CA LYS A 133 -14.23 12.87 12.93
C LYS A 133 -13.56 11.50 12.87
N ILE A 134 -13.05 11.10 11.70
CA ILE A 134 -12.31 9.85 11.51
C ILE A 134 -11.00 9.89 12.30
N GLU A 135 -10.26 11.00 12.27
CA GLU A 135 -9.01 11.18 13.03
C GLU A 135 -9.23 11.09 14.54
N GLN A 136 -10.29 11.74 15.06
CA GLN A 136 -10.65 11.67 16.47
C GLN A 136 -11.05 10.24 16.88
N ALA A 137 -11.84 9.55 16.05
CA ALA A 137 -12.23 8.16 16.27
C ALA A 137 -11.02 7.22 16.29
N LEU A 138 -10.06 7.42 15.38
CA LEU A 138 -8.81 6.65 15.33
C LEU A 138 -7.96 6.87 16.59
N HIS A 139 -7.82 8.11 17.05
CA HIS A 139 -7.10 8.43 18.29
C HIS A 139 -7.75 7.78 19.53
N ALA A 140 -9.09 7.78 19.59
CA ALA A 140 -9.80 7.07 20.66
C ALA A 140 -9.56 5.56 20.57
N ALA A 141 -9.67 4.97 19.38
CA ALA A 141 -9.45 3.54 19.18
C ALA A 141 -8.02 3.10 19.51
N LEU A 142 -7.01 3.92 19.21
CA LEU A 142 -5.61 3.66 19.62
C LEU A 142 -5.49 3.54 21.13
N LYS A 143 -6.22 4.37 21.90
CA LYS A 143 -6.21 4.35 23.37
C LYS A 143 -6.87 3.10 23.97
N GLU A 144 -7.64 2.35 23.20
CA GLU A 144 -8.25 1.08 23.63
C GLU A 144 -7.35 -0.13 23.38
N LEU A 145 -6.31 0.00 22.54
CA LEU A 145 -5.38 -1.10 22.29
C LEU A 145 -4.54 -1.44 23.54
N PRO A 146 -4.17 -2.72 23.72
CA PRO A 146 -3.10 -3.12 24.62
C PRO A 146 -1.82 -2.32 24.38
N LEU A 147 -1.11 -1.97 25.45
CA LEU A 147 0.04 -1.05 25.42
C LEU A 147 1.07 -1.41 24.34
N GLN A 148 1.49 -2.67 24.29
CA GLN A 148 2.50 -3.14 23.33
C GLN A 148 2.00 -3.08 21.88
N GLN A 149 0.70 -3.32 21.65
CA GLN A 149 0.10 -3.19 20.33
C GLN A 149 0.06 -1.73 19.90
N ARG A 150 -0.38 -0.82 20.79
CA ARG A 150 -0.40 0.62 20.52
C ARG A 150 0.99 1.14 20.19
N GLU A 151 1.96 0.88 21.07
CA GLU A 151 3.33 1.36 20.92
C GLU A 151 3.93 0.87 19.59
N CYS A 152 3.81 -0.44 19.29
CA CYS A 152 4.34 -0.96 18.03
C CYS A 152 3.60 -0.41 16.80
N VAL A 153 2.28 -0.21 16.88
CA VAL A 153 1.47 0.40 15.79
C VAL A 153 1.87 1.85 15.56
N GLU A 154 2.02 2.66 16.62
CA GLU A 154 2.42 4.07 16.52
C GLU A 154 3.83 4.19 15.95
N LEU A 155 4.80 3.40 16.46
CA LEU A 155 6.16 3.40 15.95
C LEU A 155 6.22 3.00 14.47
N PHE A 156 5.43 2.01 14.06
CA PHE A 156 5.44 1.51 12.69
C PHE A 156 4.71 2.45 11.72
N TYR A 157 3.47 2.82 12.03
CA TYR A 157 2.61 3.55 11.10
C TYR A 157 2.80 5.07 11.18
N LEU A 158 3.00 5.63 12.38
CA LEU A 158 3.14 7.08 12.57
C LEU A 158 4.61 7.50 12.46
N GLN A 159 5.51 6.78 13.12
CA GLN A 159 6.95 7.13 13.15
C GLN A 159 7.78 6.41 12.07
N GLN A 160 7.15 5.57 11.24
CA GLN A 160 7.77 4.87 10.11
C GLN A 160 9.02 4.03 10.48
N LYS A 161 9.09 3.54 11.71
CA LYS A 161 10.19 2.67 12.16
C LYS A 161 10.07 1.29 11.52
N SER A 162 11.20 0.72 11.14
CA SER A 162 11.29 -0.67 10.72
C SER A 162 11.09 -1.63 11.90
N TYR A 163 10.73 -2.89 11.64
CA TYR A 163 10.63 -3.89 12.71
C TYR A 163 11.90 -4.02 13.54
N LYS A 164 13.08 -3.83 12.93
CA LYS A 164 14.37 -3.85 13.64
C LYS A 164 14.54 -2.65 14.56
N GLU A 165 14.20 -1.45 14.10
CA GLU A 165 14.24 -0.24 14.93
C GLU A 165 13.25 -0.33 16.09
N ILE A 166 12.04 -0.85 15.84
CA ILE A 166 11.02 -1.05 16.88
C ILE A 166 11.52 -2.08 17.90
N SER A 167 12.08 -3.21 17.44
CA SER A 167 12.66 -4.23 18.31
C SER A 167 13.77 -3.66 19.19
N ALA A 168 14.68 -2.87 18.61
CA ALA A 168 15.75 -2.20 19.35
C ALA A 168 15.23 -1.16 20.36
N GLN A 169 14.15 -0.45 20.03
CA GLN A 169 13.59 0.60 20.89
C GLN A 169 12.72 0.04 22.03
N THR A 170 11.93 -0.99 21.75
CA THR A 170 10.94 -1.56 22.70
C THR A 170 11.49 -2.73 23.50
N GLY A 171 12.62 -3.32 23.09
CA GLY A 171 13.16 -4.55 23.66
C GLY A 171 12.39 -5.82 23.28
N CYS A 172 11.31 -5.71 22.49
CA CYS A 172 10.59 -6.86 21.96
C CYS A 172 11.41 -7.56 20.86
N ASP A 173 11.28 -8.87 20.73
CA ASP A 173 11.85 -9.59 19.59
C ASP A 173 11.09 -9.28 18.28
N LEU A 174 11.69 -9.61 17.13
CA LEU A 174 11.09 -9.33 15.82
C LEU A 174 9.74 -10.02 15.58
N ASN A 175 9.50 -11.20 16.16
CA ASN A 175 8.24 -11.92 16.01
C ASN A 175 7.15 -11.27 16.87
N GLN A 176 7.50 -10.85 18.08
CA GLN A 176 6.64 -10.05 18.95
C GLN A 176 6.25 -8.74 18.27
N VAL A 177 7.21 -7.99 17.72
CA VAL A 177 6.93 -6.73 16.99
C VAL A 177 5.95 -6.96 15.83
N LYS A 178 6.20 -7.98 14.98
CA LYS A 178 5.28 -8.33 13.89
C LYS A 178 3.88 -8.67 14.40
N SER A 179 3.81 -9.48 15.45
CA SER A 179 2.54 -9.93 16.05
C SER A 179 1.77 -8.76 16.67
N TYR A 180 2.44 -7.86 17.38
CA TYR A 180 1.82 -6.67 17.97
C TYR A 180 1.29 -5.71 16.92
N ILE A 181 2.01 -5.49 15.81
CA ILE A 181 1.55 -4.64 14.71
C ILE A 181 0.34 -5.27 14.01
N GLN A 182 0.39 -6.57 13.69
CA GLN A 182 -0.71 -7.27 13.04
C GLN A 182 -1.97 -7.30 13.91
N ASN A 183 -1.83 -7.67 15.18
CA ASN A 183 -2.94 -7.72 16.12
C ASN A 183 -3.47 -6.33 16.43
N GLY A 184 -2.60 -5.33 16.60
CA GLY A 184 -2.99 -3.94 16.81
C GLY A 184 -3.81 -3.39 15.64
N LYS A 185 -3.38 -3.61 14.40
CA LYS A 185 -4.15 -3.24 13.20
C LYS A 185 -5.53 -3.93 13.16
N ARG A 186 -5.58 -5.24 13.43
CA ARG A 186 -6.85 -6.00 13.45
C ARG A 186 -7.79 -5.45 14.53
N ASN A 187 -7.27 -5.20 15.73
CA ASN A 187 -8.07 -4.73 16.86
C ASN A 187 -8.55 -3.29 16.65
N LEU A 188 -7.73 -2.41 16.05
CA LEU A 188 -8.16 -1.07 15.65
C LEU A 188 -9.38 -1.11 14.73
N LYS A 189 -9.34 -1.97 13.70
CA LYS A 189 -10.48 -2.15 12.80
C LYS A 189 -11.74 -2.55 13.57
N ILE A 190 -11.64 -3.54 14.45
CA ILE A 190 -12.77 -4.02 15.26
C ILE A 190 -13.33 -2.91 16.17
N ILE A 191 -12.46 -2.16 16.84
CA ILE A 191 -12.85 -1.05 17.73
C ILE A 191 -13.54 0.05 16.93
N MET A 192 -12.97 0.45 15.79
CA MET A 192 -13.57 1.45 14.92
C MET A 192 -14.93 0.99 14.39
N GLU A 193 -15.06 -0.23 13.88
CA GLU A 193 -16.34 -0.78 13.40
C GLU A 193 -17.40 -0.82 14.51
N LYS A 194 -17.02 -1.22 15.73
CA LYS A 194 -17.92 -1.19 16.89
C LYS A 194 -18.37 0.22 17.23
N ASN A 195 -17.45 1.19 17.24
CA ASN A 195 -17.74 2.58 17.58
C ASN A 195 -18.56 3.29 16.49
N HIS A 196 -18.46 2.85 15.23
CA HIS A 196 -19.31 3.28 14.13
C HIS A 196 -20.71 2.63 14.16
N ALA A 197 -20.84 1.37 14.60
CA ALA A 197 -22.12 0.67 14.69
C ALA A 197 -23.01 1.09 15.89
N VAL A 198 -22.46 1.84 16.84
CA VAL A 198 -23.16 2.33 18.05
C VAL A 198 -23.68 3.78 17.88
N ARG A 199 -23.47 4.39 16.71
CA ARG A 199 -24.02 5.70 16.32
C ARG A 199 -25.19 5.52 15.36
#